data_AF-A0A2G8L5Z7-F1
#
_entry.id   AF-A0A2G8L5Z7-F1
#
_cell.length_a   1.000
_cell.length_b   1.000
_cell.length_c   1.000
_cell.angle_alpha   90.00
_cell.angle_beta   90.00
_cell.angle_gamma   90.00
#
_symmetry.space_group_name_H-M   'P 1'
#
loop_
_entity.id
_entity.type
_entity.pdbx_description
1 polymer ?
#
loop_
_entity_poly.entity_id
_entity_poly.type
_entity_poly.pdbx_seq_one_letter_code
_entity_poly.pdbx_strand_id
1 'polypeptide(L)'
;MSIGNKVLIRLLKCILDANQSITTSCDKSVRGTLSHLFCVSKKFESSIRYDDSAGVQFCIPLRIGISLLHDICIVSNERPNEVYYRQPTFPKDCHEIFHDTCDWENVTSGVYLIKPTDSLEPFQVYCNNSIDGGGWTVFQRRIDGSIYFYRNWNDYTKGFGFLHREFWLGNEKLSFLTNQNDYSLRIDVTDIHGNSYFAKYELFRISDENGKYRLVNIDDYDSNSTTGDDKHVFQYI
;
A
#
# COMPACT_ATOMS: atom_id res chain seq x y z
N MET A 1 18.24 14.37 5.20
CA MET A 1 17.36 13.25 5.56
C MET A 1 17.15 13.25 7.06
N SER A 2 15.89 13.34 7.49
CA SER A 2 15.47 13.41 8.90
C SER A 2 15.88 12.18 9.71
N ILE A 3 15.94 12.32 11.04
CA ILE A 3 16.18 11.19 11.96
C ILE A 3 15.07 10.14 11.80
N GLY A 4 13.81 10.57 11.73
CA GLY A 4 12.67 9.68 11.54
C GLY A 4 12.73 8.87 10.25
N ASN A 5 13.05 9.52 9.13
CA ASN A 5 13.20 8.83 7.84
C ASN A 5 14.30 7.75 7.90
N LYS A 6 15.49 8.07 8.46
CA LYS A 6 16.58 7.09 8.61
C LYS A 6 16.15 5.85 9.40
N VAL A 7 15.39 6.05 10.47
CA VAL A 7 14.89 4.97 11.32
C VAL A 7 13.86 4.12 10.56
N LEU A 8 12.90 4.75 9.90
CA LEU A 8 11.87 4.06 9.14
C LEU A 8 12.45 3.23 7.99
N ILE A 9 13.40 3.78 7.22
CA ILE A 9 14.10 3.03 6.18
C ILE A 9 14.87 1.85 6.78
N ARG A 10 15.54 2.06 7.92
CA ARG A 10 16.30 0.99 8.58
C ARG A 10 15.38 -0.13 9.06
N LEU A 11 14.24 0.22 9.66
CA LEU A 11 13.21 -0.73 10.07
C LEU A 11 12.66 -1.51 8.87
N LEU A 12 12.30 -0.80 7.79
CA LEU A 12 11.78 -1.41 6.56
C LEU A 12 12.80 -2.38 5.95
N LYS A 13 14.07 -1.98 5.83
CA LYS A 13 15.16 -2.86 5.37
C LYS A 13 15.33 -4.06 6.28
N CYS A 14 15.29 -3.87 7.60
CA CYS A 14 15.43 -4.96 8.57
C CYS A 14 14.27 -5.98 8.46
N ILE A 15 13.04 -5.51 8.25
CA ILE A 15 11.86 -6.38 8.08
C ILE A 15 11.93 -7.15 6.74
N LEU A 16 12.38 -6.50 5.67
CA LEU A 16 12.46 -7.09 4.33
C LEU A 16 13.66 -8.02 4.15
N ASP A 17 14.81 -7.69 4.76
CA ASP A 17 16.03 -8.52 4.77
C ASP A 17 15.88 -9.67 5.77
N ALA A 18 14.94 -10.58 5.50
CA ALA A 18 14.70 -11.76 6.31
C ALA A 18 15.77 -12.87 6.10
N ASN A 19 17.05 -12.50 6.03
CA ASN A 19 18.15 -13.46 6.02
C ASN A 19 18.34 -14.06 7.44
N GLN A 20 17.43 -14.98 7.78
CA GLN A 20 17.33 -16.01 8.85
C GLN A 20 17.93 -15.81 10.27
N SER A 21 18.73 -14.78 10.56
CA SER A 21 19.43 -14.60 11.84
C SER A 21 19.04 -13.33 12.61
N ILE A 22 18.37 -12.36 11.97
CA ILE A 22 18.22 -10.99 12.49
C ILE A 22 16.75 -10.59 12.75
N THR A 23 15.75 -11.39 12.34
CA THR A 23 14.33 -11.07 12.56
C THR A 23 13.95 -10.96 14.04
N THR A 24 14.74 -11.51 14.97
CA THR A 24 14.63 -11.29 16.43
C THR A 24 14.80 -9.84 16.86
N SER A 25 15.54 -9.03 16.09
CA SER A 25 15.96 -7.68 16.47
C SER A 25 15.19 -6.58 15.74
N CYS A 26 14.67 -6.85 14.54
CA CYS A 26 14.06 -5.84 13.68
C CYS A 26 12.70 -5.35 14.19
N ASP A 27 11.89 -6.25 14.74
CA ASP A 27 10.56 -5.88 15.24
C ASP A 27 10.60 -5.22 16.64
N LYS A 28 11.72 -5.36 17.37
CA LYS A 28 11.96 -4.63 18.63
C LYS A 28 12.22 -3.13 18.40
N SER A 29 12.27 -2.69 17.15
CA SER A 29 12.99 -1.50 16.72
C SER A 29 12.13 -0.24 16.59
N VAL A 30 10.97 -0.15 17.24
CA VAL A 30 10.30 1.16 17.42
C VAL A 30 9.87 1.38 18.87
N ARG A 31 10.85 1.39 19.78
CA ARG A 31 10.64 1.83 21.17
C ARG A 31 10.07 3.25 21.16
N GLY A 32 8.87 3.43 21.72
CA GLY A 32 8.19 4.73 21.76
C GLY A 32 6.95 4.84 20.88
N THR A 33 6.52 3.75 20.22
CA THR A 33 5.29 3.74 19.41
C THR A 33 4.22 2.79 19.97
N LEU A 34 2.96 3.22 19.89
CA LEU A 34 1.79 2.39 20.22
C LEU A 34 1.40 1.53 19.02
N SER A 35 1.41 2.11 17.83
CA SER A 35 0.95 1.46 16.62
C SER A 35 1.69 2.00 15.40
N HIS A 36 1.70 1.19 14.35
CA HIS A 36 2.18 1.62 13.05
C HIS A 36 1.48 0.86 11.92
N LEU A 37 1.34 1.53 10.79
CA LEU A 37 0.60 1.07 9.63
C LEU A 37 1.42 1.38 8.37
N PHE A 38 1.67 0.35 7.57
CA PHE A 38 2.47 0.48 6.35
C PHE A 38 1.57 0.17 5.15
N CYS A 39 1.54 1.09 4.21
CA CYS A 39 0.64 1.09 3.08
C CYS A 39 1.38 1.35 1.77
N VAL A 40 0.94 0.73 0.70
CA VAL A 40 1.35 1.08 -0.68
C VAL A 40 0.14 1.48 -1.49
N SER A 41 0.28 2.49 -2.34
CA SER A 41 -0.74 2.87 -3.32
C SER A 41 -0.06 3.17 -4.63
N LYS A 42 -0.74 2.91 -5.74
CA LYS A 42 -0.22 3.21 -7.07
C LYS A 42 0.02 4.71 -7.16
N LYS A 43 1.19 5.09 -7.68
CA LYS A 43 1.51 6.50 -7.89
C LYS A 43 0.50 7.09 -8.87
N PHE A 44 -0.10 8.21 -8.47
CA PHE A 44 -1.05 8.92 -9.31
C PHE A 44 -0.30 9.58 -10.48
N GLU A 45 -0.23 8.88 -11.61
CA GLU A 45 0.12 9.50 -12.88
C GLU A 45 -1.15 10.08 -13.49
N SER A 46 -1.10 11.32 -13.95
CA SER A 46 -2.16 11.96 -14.73
C SER A 46 -2.30 11.37 -16.15
N SER A 47 -1.97 10.09 -16.34
CA SER A 47 -1.96 9.42 -17.63
C SER A 47 -3.34 8.83 -17.92
N ILE A 48 -4.06 9.50 -18.83
CA ILE A 48 -5.27 8.98 -19.47
C ILE A 48 -4.88 7.66 -20.15
N ARG A 49 -5.30 6.52 -19.59
CA ARG A 49 -5.17 5.22 -20.26
C ARG A 49 -6.38 5.01 -21.17
N TYR A 50 -6.11 4.95 -22.46
CA TYR A 50 -7.05 4.50 -23.48
C TYR A 50 -6.93 2.97 -23.54
N ASP A 51 -7.97 2.24 -23.13
CA ASP A 51 -8.08 0.79 -23.36
C ASP A 51 -9.15 0.55 -24.44
N ASP A 52 -8.71 0.18 -25.63
CA ASP A 52 -9.56 -0.08 -26.80
C ASP A 52 -10.30 -1.43 -26.74
N SER A 53 -10.12 -2.23 -25.67
CA SER A 53 -10.47 -3.66 -25.69
C SER A 53 -11.76 -4.04 -24.97
N ALA A 54 -12.34 -3.17 -24.14
CA ALA A 54 -13.56 -3.46 -23.40
C ALA A 54 -14.32 -2.16 -23.13
N GLY A 55 -15.62 -2.12 -23.45
CA GLY A 55 -16.48 -0.94 -23.27
C GLY A 55 -16.15 -0.18 -21.98
N VAL A 56 -15.68 1.05 -22.16
CA VAL A 56 -14.85 1.75 -21.18
C VAL A 56 -15.71 2.50 -20.17
N GLN A 57 -15.32 2.42 -18.90
CA GLN A 57 -15.77 3.32 -17.84
C GLN A 57 -14.64 4.34 -17.64
N PHE A 58 -14.87 5.60 -18.04
CA PHE A 58 -13.91 6.68 -17.83
C PHE A 58 -14.38 7.59 -16.69
N CYS A 59 -13.50 7.84 -15.72
CA CYS A 59 -13.60 8.97 -14.79
C CYS A 59 -12.55 9.99 -15.23
N ILE A 60 -12.96 11.14 -15.77
CA ILE A 60 -12.02 12.21 -16.17
C ILE A 60 -11.99 13.25 -15.04
N PRO A 61 -10.83 13.47 -14.38
CA PRO A 61 -10.70 14.56 -13.42
C PRO A 61 -10.66 15.91 -14.16
N LEU A 62 -11.72 16.70 -14.05
CA LEU A 62 -11.77 18.08 -14.57
C LEU A 62 -11.30 19.07 -13.49
N ARG A 63 -10.14 19.68 -13.67
CA ARG A 63 -9.70 20.83 -12.86
C ARG A 63 -10.19 22.15 -13.47
N ILE A 64 -11.14 22.82 -12.81
CA ILE A 64 -11.47 24.23 -13.04
C ILE A 64 -11.25 24.98 -11.71
N GLY A 65 -10.07 25.60 -11.54
CA GLY A 65 -9.70 26.30 -10.30
C GLY A 65 -9.22 25.39 -9.16
N ILE A 66 -9.39 25.85 -7.91
CA ILE A 66 -8.94 25.19 -6.66
C ILE A 66 -9.94 24.17 -6.07
N SER A 67 -11.09 23.99 -6.72
CA SER A 67 -12.12 23.04 -6.29
C SER A 67 -12.09 21.81 -7.18
N LEU A 68 -11.94 20.62 -6.57
CA LEU A 68 -12.23 19.34 -7.24
C LEU A 68 -13.76 19.27 -7.41
N LEU A 69 -14.25 19.42 -8.63
CA LEU A 69 -15.65 19.11 -8.93
C LEU A 69 -15.72 17.69 -9.51
N HIS A 70 -16.68 16.92 -8.98
CA HIS A 70 -17.07 15.55 -9.27
C HIS A 70 -16.61 14.96 -10.62
N ASP A 71 -16.04 13.76 -10.56
CA ASP A 71 -15.72 12.96 -11.73
C ASP A 71 -16.99 12.74 -12.58
N ILE A 72 -16.95 13.09 -13.87
CA ILE A 72 -18.02 12.79 -14.82
C ILE A 72 -17.75 11.39 -15.38
N CYS A 73 -18.63 10.44 -15.07
CA CYS A 73 -18.64 9.13 -15.72
C CYS A 73 -19.44 9.19 -17.03
N ILE A 74 -18.77 9.02 -18.18
CA ILE A 74 -19.45 8.87 -19.47
C ILE A 74 -19.55 7.38 -19.79
N VAL A 75 -20.78 6.87 -19.91
CA VAL A 75 -21.06 5.52 -20.42
C VAL A 75 -21.34 5.62 -21.92
N SER A 76 -20.39 5.28 -22.78
CA SER A 76 -20.66 5.09 -24.21
C SER A 76 -21.01 3.63 -24.48
N ASN A 77 -22.29 3.35 -24.63
CA ASN A 77 -22.78 2.02 -25.00
C ASN A 77 -23.15 2.03 -26.50
N GLU A 78 -22.18 1.79 -27.38
CA GLU A 78 -22.45 1.63 -28.81
C GLU A 78 -21.89 0.29 -29.32
N ARG A 79 -22.73 -0.76 -29.31
CA ARG A 79 -22.87 -1.82 -30.33
C ARG A 79 -23.90 -2.88 -29.85
N PRO A 80 -25.05 -3.07 -30.51
CA PRO A 80 -26.15 -3.87 -29.95
C PRO A 80 -25.99 -5.40 -29.92
N ASN A 81 -24.91 -6.02 -30.43
CA ASN A 81 -24.96 -7.46 -30.76
C ASN A 81 -23.68 -8.30 -30.51
N GLU A 82 -22.74 -7.89 -29.66
CA GLU A 82 -21.65 -8.77 -29.23
C GLU A 82 -21.75 -9.12 -27.74
N VAL A 83 -22.08 -10.38 -27.44
CA VAL A 83 -22.03 -10.92 -26.08
C VAL A 83 -20.59 -11.31 -25.77
N TYR A 84 -19.83 -10.39 -25.18
CA TYR A 84 -18.54 -10.73 -24.58
C TYR A 84 -18.78 -11.33 -23.19
N TYR A 85 -18.30 -12.55 -22.95
CA TYR A 85 -18.16 -13.05 -21.59
C TYR A 85 -17.05 -12.24 -20.90
N ARG A 86 -17.43 -11.17 -20.18
CA ARG A 86 -16.50 -10.44 -19.32
C ARG A 86 -16.01 -11.42 -18.26
N GLN A 87 -14.77 -11.91 -18.37
CA GLN A 87 -14.16 -12.61 -17.25
C GLN A 87 -14.21 -11.68 -16.04
N PRO A 88 -14.45 -12.18 -14.81
CA PRO A 88 -14.37 -11.35 -13.62
C PRO A 88 -12.94 -10.79 -13.54
N THR A 89 -12.77 -9.54 -13.95
CA THR A 89 -11.52 -8.82 -13.79
C THR A 89 -11.46 -8.42 -12.34
N PHE A 90 -10.69 -9.16 -11.55
CA PHE A 90 -10.39 -8.73 -10.18
C PHE A 90 -9.60 -7.43 -10.25
N PRO A 91 -9.89 -6.45 -9.38
CA PRO A 91 -9.08 -5.25 -9.29
C PRO A 91 -7.64 -5.63 -8.93
N LYS A 92 -6.65 -4.92 -9.46
CA LYS A 92 -5.23 -5.26 -9.27
C LYS A 92 -4.70 -4.85 -7.91
N ASP A 93 -5.34 -3.86 -7.29
CA ASP A 93 -4.97 -3.30 -6.00
C ASP A 93 -6.14 -2.47 -5.41
N CYS A 94 -5.92 -1.88 -4.23
CA CYS A 94 -6.89 -0.98 -3.61
C CYS A 94 -7.07 0.34 -4.35
N HIS A 95 -6.11 0.75 -5.18
CA HIS A 95 -6.20 1.99 -5.94
C HIS A 95 -7.27 1.86 -7.03
N GLU A 96 -7.28 0.75 -7.78
CA GLU A 96 -8.33 0.43 -8.74
C GLU A 96 -9.71 0.29 -8.07
N ILE A 97 -9.79 -0.33 -6.88
CA ILE A 97 -11.03 -0.40 -6.10
C ILE A 97 -11.58 1.01 -5.80
N PHE A 98 -10.71 1.93 -5.41
CA PHE A 98 -11.11 3.25 -4.96
C PHE A 98 -11.36 4.24 -6.11
N HIS A 99 -10.54 4.23 -7.15
CA HIS A 99 -10.57 5.25 -8.22
C HIS A 99 -11.26 4.80 -9.50
N ASP A 100 -11.28 3.50 -9.81
CA ASP A 100 -11.87 3.01 -11.08
C ASP A 100 -13.36 2.67 -10.92
N THR A 101 -13.92 2.85 -9.72
CA THR A 101 -15.36 2.75 -9.48
C THR A 101 -16.01 4.13 -9.57
N CYS A 102 -17.10 4.25 -10.33
CA CYS A 102 -17.95 5.46 -10.38
C CYS A 102 -18.77 5.66 -9.09
N ASP A 103 -18.40 4.97 -8.01
CA ASP A 103 -19.10 4.94 -6.73
C ASP A 103 -18.11 5.12 -5.56
N TRP A 104 -17.01 5.85 -5.79
CA TRP A 104 -15.93 6.07 -4.82
C TRP A 104 -16.43 6.63 -3.48
N GLU A 105 -17.55 7.37 -3.46
CA GLU A 105 -18.20 7.89 -2.25
C GLU A 105 -18.71 6.77 -1.32
N ASN A 106 -19.02 5.59 -1.85
CA ASN A 106 -19.48 4.43 -1.09
C ASN A 106 -18.36 3.40 -0.82
N VAL A 107 -17.15 3.62 -1.35
CA VAL A 107 -16.02 2.71 -1.17
C VAL A 107 -15.40 2.91 0.22
N THR A 108 -15.83 2.08 1.17
CA THR A 108 -15.34 2.12 2.56
C THR A 108 -14.02 1.35 2.74
N SER A 109 -13.31 1.65 3.83
CA SER A 109 -12.13 0.86 4.20
C SER A 109 -12.54 -0.55 4.64
N GLY A 110 -11.81 -1.58 4.20
CA GLY A 110 -12.20 -2.95 4.47
C GLY A 110 -11.32 -3.97 3.79
N VAL A 111 -11.71 -5.24 3.89
CA VAL A 111 -11.00 -6.35 3.23
C VAL A 111 -11.61 -6.57 1.84
N TYR A 112 -10.76 -6.54 0.83
CA TYR A 112 -11.12 -6.75 -0.56
C TYR A 112 -10.27 -7.85 -1.18
N LEU A 113 -10.79 -8.47 -2.24
CA LEU A 113 -10.09 -9.48 -3.03
C LEU A 113 -9.48 -8.81 -4.26
N ILE A 114 -8.16 -8.90 -4.42
CA ILE A 114 -7.42 -8.31 -5.54
C ILE A 114 -6.63 -9.37 -6.30
N LYS A 115 -6.25 -9.07 -7.54
CA LYS A 115 -5.34 -9.90 -8.33
C LYS A 115 -4.31 -9.02 -9.06
N PRO A 116 -3.13 -8.79 -8.46
CA PRO A 116 -2.03 -8.14 -9.15
C PRO A 116 -1.65 -8.89 -10.44
N THR A 117 -1.06 -8.17 -11.39
CA THR A 117 -0.83 -8.66 -12.77
C THR A 117 -0.07 -9.99 -12.83
N ASP A 118 1.01 -10.13 -12.06
CA ASP A 118 1.85 -11.33 -12.05
C ASP A 118 1.44 -12.37 -10.99
N SER A 119 0.36 -12.09 -10.23
CA SER A 119 -0.17 -13.03 -9.24
C SER A 119 -1.00 -14.12 -9.94
N LEU A 120 -0.66 -15.38 -9.68
CA LEU A 120 -1.39 -16.53 -10.24
C LEU A 120 -2.85 -16.55 -9.77
N GLU A 121 -3.04 -16.43 -8.44
CA GLU A 121 -4.34 -16.47 -7.77
C GLU A 121 -4.67 -15.11 -7.13
N PRO A 122 -5.96 -14.73 -7.04
CA PRO A 122 -6.37 -13.56 -6.28
C PRO A 122 -6.17 -13.76 -4.78
N PHE A 123 -5.94 -12.68 -4.04
CA PHE A 123 -5.77 -12.73 -2.59
C PHE A 123 -6.39 -11.52 -1.88
N GLN A 124 -6.70 -11.70 -0.61
CA GLN A 124 -7.32 -10.67 0.22
C GLN A 124 -6.28 -9.66 0.73
N VAL A 125 -6.67 -8.39 0.72
CA VAL A 125 -5.92 -7.27 1.28
C VAL A 125 -6.84 -6.36 2.08
N TYR A 126 -6.28 -5.59 3.01
CA TYR A 126 -7.01 -4.50 3.64
C TYR A 126 -6.78 -3.20 2.84
N CYS A 127 -7.85 -2.60 2.33
CA CYS A 127 -7.83 -1.29 1.70
C CYS A 127 -8.17 -0.21 2.73
N ASN A 128 -7.29 0.76 2.88
CA ASN A 128 -7.54 1.98 3.65
C ASN A 128 -7.92 3.12 2.69
N ASN A 129 -9.21 3.40 2.65
CA ASN A 129 -9.80 4.40 1.78
C ASN A 129 -10.08 5.73 2.51
N SER A 130 -9.67 5.82 3.78
CA SER A 130 -9.93 6.98 4.65
C SER A 130 -8.75 7.93 4.80
N ILE A 131 -7.57 7.58 4.28
CA ILE A 131 -6.33 8.37 4.41
C ILE A 131 -5.85 8.84 3.05
N ASP A 132 -5.29 10.06 3.02
CA ASP A 132 -4.50 10.60 1.89
C ASP A 132 -5.09 10.29 0.50
N GLY A 133 -6.37 10.60 0.30
CA GLY A 133 -7.07 10.43 -0.98
C GLY A 133 -7.52 9.00 -1.31
N GLY A 134 -7.37 8.05 -0.40
CA GLY A 134 -7.86 6.68 -0.54
C GLY A 134 -6.99 5.76 -1.41
N GLY A 135 -7.46 4.52 -1.63
CA GLY A 135 -6.77 3.56 -2.49
C GLY A 135 -5.53 2.88 -1.89
N TRP A 136 -5.32 2.98 -0.58
CA TRP A 136 -4.11 2.45 0.06
C TRP A 136 -4.24 0.96 0.40
N THR A 137 -3.33 0.15 -0.14
CA THR A 137 -3.20 -1.28 0.22
C THR A 137 -2.32 -1.41 1.44
N VAL A 138 -2.89 -1.84 2.58
CA VAL A 138 -2.14 -2.07 3.82
C VAL A 138 -1.40 -3.41 3.71
N PHE A 139 -0.09 -3.39 3.92
CA PHE A 139 0.72 -4.61 3.91
C PHE A 139 1.28 -4.99 5.29
N GLN A 140 1.30 -4.05 6.24
CA GLN A 140 1.64 -4.33 7.63
C GLN A 140 0.80 -3.46 8.57
N ARG A 141 0.29 -4.06 9.64
CA ARG A 141 -0.34 -3.32 10.74
C ARG A 141 0.11 -3.86 12.11
N ARG A 142 0.47 -2.95 13.02
CA ARG A 142 0.64 -3.16 14.46
C ARG A 142 -0.27 -2.24 15.26
N ILE A 143 -0.86 -2.77 16.32
CA ILE A 143 -1.84 -2.07 17.17
C ILE A 143 -1.55 -2.32 18.65
N ASP A 144 -1.41 -3.58 19.04
CA ASP A 144 -1.45 -4.00 20.46
C ASP A 144 -0.51 -5.17 20.80
N GLY A 145 0.21 -5.72 19.82
CA GLY A 145 1.10 -6.86 20.00
C GLY A 145 0.39 -8.21 20.16
N SER A 146 -0.89 -8.31 19.78
CA SER A 146 -1.66 -9.56 19.79
C SER A 146 -1.12 -10.64 18.84
N ILE A 147 -0.38 -10.26 17.80
CA ILE A 147 0.25 -11.20 16.87
C ILE A 147 1.76 -11.18 17.05
N TYR A 148 2.33 -12.37 17.09
CA TYR A 148 3.77 -12.54 17.19
C TYR A 148 4.44 -12.40 15.82
N PHE A 149 5.29 -11.39 15.66
CA PHE A 149 6.02 -11.09 14.42
C PHE A 149 7.40 -11.75 14.36
N TYR A 150 7.89 -12.35 15.44
CA TYR A 150 9.12 -13.16 15.35
C TYR A 150 8.81 -14.51 14.70
N ARG A 151 8.99 -14.53 13.38
CA ARG A 151 8.62 -15.63 12.48
C ARG A 151 9.78 -15.99 11.56
N ASN A 152 9.67 -17.19 10.97
CA ASN A 152 10.66 -17.68 10.01
C ASN A 152 10.45 -17.06 8.62
N TRP A 153 11.39 -17.33 7.71
CA TRP A 153 11.33 -16.86 6.32
C TRP A 153 10.01 -17.23 5.62
N ASN A 154 9.60 -18.49 5.70
CA ASN A 154 8.40 -18.98 5.01
C ASN A 154 7.13 -18.25 5.48
N ASP A 155 7.02 -17.93 6.77
CA ASP A 155 5.91 -17.17 7.31
C ASP A 155 5.91 -15.72 6.78
N TYR A 156 7.07 -15.07 6.71
CA TYR A 156 7.21 -13.73 6.12
C TYR A 156 6.96 -13.71 4.61
N THR A 157 7.33 -14.77 3.89
CA THR A 157 7.03 -14.95 2.47
C THR A 157 5.52 -15.01 2.23
N LYS A 158 4.81 -15.88 2.97
CA LYS A 158 3.37 -16.13 2.77
C LYS A 158 2.45 -15.08 3.41
N GLY A 159 2.91 -14.46 4.49
CA GLY A 159 2.12 -13.59 5.35
C GLY A 159 1.50 -14.32 6.54
N PHE A 160 1.11 -13.55 7.56
CA PHE A 160 0.52 -14.06 8.80
C PHE A 160 -0.31 -12.97 9.50
N GLY A 161 -1.13 -13.37 10.46
CA GLY A 161 -2.01 -12.47 11.22
C GLY A 161 -3.40 -12.33 10.61
N PHE A 162 -4.10 -11.26 10.97
CA PHE A 162 -5.50 -11.03 10.57
C PHE A 162 -5.64 -9.64 9.95
N LEU A 163 -6.17 -9.56 8.72
CA LEU A 163 -6.29 -8.31 7.96
C LEU A 163 -7.08 -7.20 8.68
N HIS A 164 -7.99 -7.57 9.59
CA HIS A 164 -8.75 -6.61 10.42
C HIS A 164 -8.02 -6.15 11.69
N ARG A 165 -6.92 -6.81 12.08
CA ARG A 165 -6.07 -6.47 13.25
C ARG A 165 -4.60 -6.40 12.82
N GLU A 166 -3.70 -7.09 13.50
CA GLU A 166 -2.29 -7.10 13.21
C GLU A 166 -1.95 -8.18 12.18
N PHE A 167 -1.17 -7.82 11.18
CA PHE A 167 -0.77 -8.76 10.14
C PHE A 167 0.48 -8.30 9.38
N TRP A 168 1.09 -9.26 8.70
CA TRP A 168 2.04 -9.08 7.62
C TRP A 168 1.43 -9.71 6.36
N LEU A 169 1.29 -8.95 5.27
CA LEU A 169 0.62 -9.42 4.06
C LEU A 169 1.33 -10.62 3.42
N GLY A 170 2.66 -10.61 3.46
CA GLY A 170 3.53 -11.59 2.80
C GLY A 170 4.42 -10.92 1.76
N ASN A 171 5.72 -11.24 1.78
CA ASN A 171 6.71 -10.63 0.89
C ASN A 171 6.43 -10.95 -0.57
N GLU A 172 5.95 -12.17 -0.87
CA GLU A 172 5.61 -12.58 -2.24
C GLU A 172 4.49 -11.70 -2.81
N LYS A 173 3.39 -11.54 -2.07
CA LYS A 173 2.26 -10.69 -2.44
C LYS A 173 2.67 -9.22 -2.58
N LEU A 174 3.51 -8.73 -1.66
CA LEU A 174 4.05 -7.37 -1.72
C LEU A 174 4.95 -7.17 -2.93
N SER A 175 5.70 -8.20 -3.35
CA SER A 175 6.54 -8.15 -4.55
C SER A 175 5.67 -8.06 -5.81
N PHE A 176 4.57 -8.81 -5.91
CA PHE A 176 3.64 -8.67 -7.04
C PHE A 176 3.02 -7.27 -7.09
N LEU A 177 2.61 -6.73 -5.94
CA LEU A 177 2.04 -5.39 -5.85
C LEU A 177 3.02 -4.31 -6.28
N THR A 178 4.25 -4.31 -5.77
CA THR A 178 5.20 -3.21 -6.01
C THR A 178 5.94 -3.32 -7.34
N ASN A 179 5.84 -4.46 -8.05
CA ASN A 179 6.50 -4.65 -9.34
C ASN A 179 5.58 -4.45 -10.56
N GLN A 180 4.25 -4.45 -10.40
CA GLN A 180 3.31 -4.26 -11.52
C GLN A 180 3.19 -2.82 -12.03
N ASN A 181 3.63 -1.82 -11.24
CA ASN A 181 3.69 -0.41 -11.62
C ASN A 181 4.57 0.38 -10.63
N ASP A 182 4.56 1.71 -10.72
CA ASP A 182 5.17 2.59 -9.71
C ASP A 182 4.22 2.75 -8.52
N TYR A 183 4.69 2.38 -7.32
CA TYR A 183 3.93 2.46 -6.08
C TYR A 183 4.63 3.38 -5.09
N SER A 184 3.85 4.26 -4.46
CA SER A 184 4.30 5.07 -3.34
C SER A 184 4.10 4.31 -2.03
N LEU A 185 4.99 4.52 -1.07
CA LEU A 185 4.92 3.97 0.28
C LEU A 185 4.47 5.06 1.25
N ARG A 186 3.53 4.73 2.13
CA ARG A 186 3.15 5.55 3.27
C ARG A 186 3.29 4.73 4.56
N ILE A 187 3.92 5.33 5.56
CA ILE A 187 4.06 4.76 6.89
C ILE A 187 3.42 5.72 7.88
N ASP A 188 2.34 5.29 8.54
CA ASP A 188 1.74 6.01 9.67
C ASP A 188 2.22 5.40 10.99
N VAL A 189 2.52 6.26 11.95
CA VAL A 189 3.04 5.88 13.26
C VAL A 189 2.33 6.69 14.34
N THR A 190 1.89 6.03 15.41
CA THR A 190 1.37 6.71 16.60
C THR A 190 2.31 6.47 17.78
N ASP A 191 2.71 7.54 18.46
CA ASP A 191 3.58 7.46 19.64
C ASP A 191 2.81 7.03 20.91
N ILE A 192 3.53 6.76 22.00
CA ILE A 192 2.96 6.42 23.32
C ILE A 192 2.09 7.52 23.96
N HIS A 193 2.14 8.74 23.43
CA HIS A 193 1.35 9.87 23.89
C HIS A 193 0.08 10.07 23.03
N GLY A 194 -0.11 9.25 21.99
CA GLY A 194 -1.25 9.33 21.08
C GLY A 194 -1.07 10.30 19.91
N ASN A 195 0.13 10.87 19.72
CA ASN A 195 0.43 11.73 18.58
C ASN A 195 0.68 10.89 17.33
N SER A 196 0.11 11.30 16.20
CA SER A 196 0.22 10.58 14.93
C SER A 196 1.10 11.31 13.93
N TYR A 197 1.98 10.54 13.30
CA TYR A 197 2.97 11.02 12.33
C TYR A 197 2.90 10.16 11.07
N PHE A 198 3.34 10.71 9.94
CA PHE A 198 3.47 9.93 8.71
C PHE A 198 4.75 10.24 7.93
N ALA A 199 5.19 9.25 7.17
CA ALA A 199 6.25 9.34 6.18
C ALA A 199 5.73 8.82 4.84
N LYS A 200 5.98 9.56 3.76
CA LYS A 200 5.64 9.16 2.41
C LYS A 200 6.88 9.15 1.52
N TYR A 201 6.97 8.14 0.67
CA TYR A 201 8.04 7.94 -0.30
C TYR A 201 7.40 7.73 -1.67
N GLU A 202 7.94 8.41 -2.67
CA GLU A 202 7.33 8.47 -4.01
C GLU A 202 7.34 7.12 -4.74
N LEU A 203 8.39 6.32 -4.53
CA LEU A 203 8.55 5.01 -5.12
C LEU A 203 9.03 4.02 -4.07
N PHE A 204 8.48 2.82 -4.10
CA PHE A 204 8.85 1.70 -3.26
C PHE A 204 8.75 0.40 -4.03
N ARG A 205 9.86 -0.34 -4.08
CA ARG A 205 9.96 -1.60 -4.83
C ARG A 205 10.81 -2.61 -4.09
N ILE A 206 10.32 -3.83 -3.98
CA ILE A 206 11.08 -4.96 -3.45
C ILE A 206 11.33 -5.98 -4.56
N SER A 207 12.39 -6.77 -4.44
CA SER A 207 12.65 -7.85 -5.40
C SER A 207 11.68 -9.03 -5.20
N ASP A 208 11.73 -9.99 -6.11
CA ASP A 208 11.10 -11.29 -5.96
C ASP A 208 11.84 -12.20 -4.95
N GLU A 209 11.40 -13.47 -4.85
CA GLU A 209 12.03 -14.48 -4.00
C GLU A 209 13.50 -14.75 -4.37
N ASN A 210 13.85 -14.73 -5.66
CA ASN A 210 15.23 -14.91 -6.13
C ASN A 210 16.15 -13.80 -5.63
N GLY A 211 15.66 -12.56 -5.63
CA GLY A 211 16.33 -11.41 -5.03
C GLY A 211 16.21 -11.33 -3.51
N LYS A 212 15.55 -12.31 -2.87
CA LYS A 212 15.30 -12.40 -1.42
C LYS A 212 14.49 -11.23 -0.87
N TYR A 213 13.52 -10.74 -1.64
CA TYR A 213 12.63 -9.63 -1.26
C TYR A 213 13.34 -8.36 -0.77
N ARG A 214 14.60 -8.17 -1.16
CA ARG A 214 15.39 -7.01 -0.75
C ARG A 214 14.73 -5.73 -1.26
N LEU A 215 14.89 -4.64 -0.50
CA LEU A 215 14.49 -3.32 -0.96
C LEU A 215 15.33 -2.93 -2.18
N VAL A 216 14.69 -2.81 -3.34
CA VAL A 216 15.37 -2.48 -4.61
C VAL A 216 15.38 -0.97 -4.82
N ASN A 217 14.24 -0.31 -4.62
CA ASN A 217 14.16 1.14 -4.72
C ASN A 217 13.28 1.74 -3.62
N ILE A 218 13.74 2.86 -3.07
CA ILE A 218 12.97 3.76 -2.23
C ILE A 218 13.37 5.19 -2.61
N ASP A 219 12.47 5.92 -3.27
CA ASP A 219 12.76 7.26 -3.78
C ASP A 219 12.60 8.35 -2.69
N ASP A 220 12.61 9.60 -3.13
CA ASP A 220 12.56 10.80 -2.31
C ASP A 220 11.43 10.78 -1.28
N TYR A 221 11.78 11.24 -0.09
CA TYR A 221 10.89 11.46 1.03
C TYR A 221 10.07 12.72 0.79
N ASP A 222 8.74 12.59 0.83
CA ASP A 222 7.81 13.69 0.63
C ASP A 222 8.01 14.75 1.73
N SER A 223 8.18 16.01 1.34
CA SER A 223 8.37 17.14 2.26
C SER A 223 7.15 17.41 3.14
N ASN A 224 5.96 16.95 2.76
CA ASN A 224 4.75 17.05 3.56
C ASN A 224 4.70 16.02 4.71
N SER A 225 5.63 15.06 4.73
CA SER A 225 5.73 14.05 5.78
C SER A 225 6.05 14.67 7.15
N THR A 226 5.25 14.33 8.16
CA THR A 226 5.35 14.90 9.51
C THR A 226 6.37 14.21 10.42
N THR A 227 6.93 13.07 10.01
CA THR A 227 8.01 12.37 10.75
C THR A 227 9.37 13.09 10.73
N GLY A 228 9.43 14.28 10.13
CA GLY A 228 10.64 14.99 9.72
C GLY A 228 11.60 15.42 10.83
N ASP A 229 11.18 15.75 12.05
CA ASP A 229 12.13 16.28 13.04
C ASP A 229 11.82 15.90 14.49
N ASP A 230 10.77 15.10 14.73
CA ASP A 230 10.38 14.78 16.09
C ASP A 230 11.31 13.72 16.70
N LYS A 231 12.24 14.20 17.53
CA LYS A 231 13.18 13.36 18.28
C LYS A 231 12.45 12.43 19.24
N HIS A 232 11.23 12.73 19.67
CA HIS A 232 10.52 11.93 20.69
C HIS A 232 9.98 10.60 20.13
N VAL A 233 9.56 10.56 18.87
CA VAL A 233 9.03 9.35 18.22
C VAL A 233 10.12 8.30 17.98
N PHE A 234 11.35 8.77 17.77
CA PHE A 234 12.48 7.94 17.33
C PHE A 234 13.63 7.92 18.34
N GLN A 235 13.36 8.31 19.60
CA GLN A 235 14.40 8.72 20.56
C GLN A 235 15.30 7.57 21.04
N TYR A 236 14.93 6.30 20.83
CA TYR A 236 15.65 5.14 21.40
C TYR A 236 15.61 3.89 20.53
N ILE A 237 16.09 3.99 19.30
CA ILE A 237 16.25 2.85 18.37
C ILE A 237 17.72 2.61 18.04
#